data_AF-A0A2M9YT86-F1
#
_entry.id   AF-A0A2M9YT86-F1
#
_cell.length_a   1.000
_cell.length_b   1.000
_cell.length_c   1.000
_cell.angle_alpha   90.00
_cell.angle_beta   90.00
_cell.angle_gamma   90.00
#
_symmetry.space_group_name_H-M   'P 1'
#
loop_
_entity.id
_entity.type
_entity.pdbx_description
1 polymer ?
#
loop_
_entity_poly.entity_id
_entity_poly.type
_entity_poly.pdbx_seq_one_letter_code
_entity_poly.pdbx_strand_id
1 'polypeptide(L)'
;MQIRRTFLVFFAILVSFVFLNCFLYKKDCRKTNSCPVTFMIGFGFGTDLNGDHLAERVPKGARLLVLVDSDGEVQNAKGAYGSLYTKCLWNEKEVFLSSNDLSYNKKIRVFSKSGILLQEKPDPDSKKIGELSYNTSVRLIDEKEPGHDLRAFVKVTNGIVSGWARRDHFTDGDYDAFFYRKPLKSVLENHPILVKDEENRLEVTWSGTDFKTVECKLRETICSVEMKFGKATYGETQEAIFFEIKPDQKTSPEFLCEIRKIDFIDSFQFVEENRLSPFAYCERTMSSDTEEDDSFE
;
A
#
# COMPACT_ATOMS: atom_id res chain seq x y z
N MET A 1 -27.21 42.92 51.82
CA MET A 1 -25.94 42.34 51.29
C MET A 1 -26.12 40.91 50.73
N GLN A 2 -27.34 40.51 50.34
CA GLN A 2 -27.65 39.11 49.93
C GLN A 2 -27.82 38.98 48.40
N ILE A 3 -28.28 40.03 47.72
CA ILE A 3 -28.56 40.05 46.26
C ILE A 3 -27.27 40.01 45.42
N ARG A 4 -26.15 40.55 45.95
CA ARG A 4 -24.85 40.56 45.24
C ARG A 4 -24.17 39.18 45.17
N ARG A 5 -24.47 38.28 46.12
CA ARG A 5 -23.90 36.91 46.14
C ARG A 5 -24.62 35.99 45.16
N THR A 6 -25.93 36.14 44.98
CA THR A 6 -26.72 35.31 44.04
C THR A 6 -26.35 35.58 42.58
N PHE A 7 -26.08 36.84 42.21
CA PHE A 7 -25.66 37.19 40.84
C PHE A 7 -24.28 36.60 40.47
N LEU A 8 -23.33 36.58 41.41
CA LEU A 8 -22.00 36.01 41.20
C LEU A 8 -22.03 34.48 41.02
N VAL A 9 -22.89 33.78 41.76
CA VAL A 9 -23.08 32.33 41.62
C VAL A 9 -23.77 31.99 40.30
N PHE A 10 -24.79 32.76 39.90
CA PHE A 10 -25.47 32.55 38.61
C PHE A 10 -24.54 32.81 37.43
N PHE A 11 -23.69 33.84 37.49
CA PHE A 11 -22.70 34.13 36.44
C PHE A 11 -21.61 33.05 36.37
N ALA A 12 -21.15 32.53 37.52
CA ALA A 12 -20.19 31.43 37.56
C ALA A 12 -20.78 30.12 37.00
N ILE A 13 -22.05 29.82 37.26
CA ILE A 13 -22.75 28.66 36.69
C ILE A 13 -22.95 28.83 35.18
N LEU A 14 -23.33 30.03 34.71
CA LEU A 14 -23.50 30.29 33.28
C LEU A 14 -22.17 30.19 32.52
N VAL A 15 -21.09 30.75 33.06
CA VAL A 15 -19.75 30.65 32.48
C VAL A 15 -19.28 29.20 32.50
N SER A 16 -19.54 28.43 33.56
CA SER A 16 -19.22 27.00 33.62
C SER A 16 -20.01 26.17 32.59
N PHE A 17 -21.28 26.49 32.33
CA PHE A 17 -22.07 25.86 31.26
C PHE A 17 -21.60 26.23 29.84
N VAL A 18 -21.09 27.45 29.62
CA VAL A 18 -20.51 27.87 28.33
C VAL A 18 -19.15 27.21 28.09
N PHE A 19 -18.33 27.06 29.14
CA PHE A 19 -17.05 26.33 29.05
C PHE A 19 -17.25 24.81 28.90
N LEU A 20 -18.25 24.20 29.55
CA LEU A 20 -18.59 22.78 29.35
C LEU A 20 -19.09 22.51 27.92
N ASN A 21 -19.88 23.42 27.34
CA ASN A 21 -20.34 23.28 25.97
C ASN A 21 -19.19 23.43 24.96
N CYS A 22 -18.17 24.27 25.18
CA CYS A 22 -17.00 24.30 24.27
C CYS A 22 -16.19 22.98 24.28
N PHE A 23 -16.15 22.25 25.39
CA PHE A 23 -15.46 20.95 25.48
C PHE A 23 -16.23 19.80 24.81
N LEU A 24 -17.56 19.89 24.73
CA LEU A 24 -18.41 18.85 24.15
C LEU A 24 -18.50 18.87 22.61
N TYR A 25 -18.01 19.93 21.95
CA TYR A 25 -18.10 20.10 20.49
C TYR A 25 -16.91 19.51 19.71
N LYS A 26 -15.85 19.05 20.38
CA LYS A 26 -14.66 18.41 19.76
C LYS A 26 -14.81 16.90 19.52
N LYS A 27 -15.97 16.44 19.02
CA LYS A 27 -16.28 14.99 19.00
C LYS A 27 -16.26 14.31 17.63
N ASP A 28 -16.08 15.08 16.56
CA ASP A 28 -16.08 14.58 15.18
C ASP A 28 -15.17 15.50 14.36
N CYS A 29 -14.22 14.94 13.62
CA CYS A 29 -13.29 15.72 12.81
C CYS A 29 -13.99 16.65 11.80
N ARG A 30 -15.24 16.35 11.42
CA ARG A 30 -16.06 17.21 10.56
C ARG A 30 -16.44 18.52 11.23
N LYS A 31 -16.69 18.51 12.54
CA LYS A 31 -17.09 19.70 13.31
C LYS A 31 -15.96 20.70 13.45
N THR A 32 -14.71 20.23 13.39
CA THR A 32 -13.49 21.04 13.45
C THR A 32 -12.84 21.22 12.09
N ASN A 33 -13.45 20.71 11.01
CA ASN A 33 -12.90 20.68 9.66
C ASN A 33 -11.44 20.17 9.63
N SER A 34 -11.17 19.13 10.42
CA SER A 34 -9.83 18.58 10.66
C SER A 34 -9.73 17.10 10.28
N CYS A 35 -10.69 16.58 9.51
CA CYS A 35 -10.61 15.22 9.01
C CYS A 35 -9.42 15.10 8.06
N PRO A 36 -8.57 14.08 8.23
CA PRO A 36 -7.52 13.79 7.28
C PRO A 36 -8.08 13.61 5.87
N VAL A 37 -7.36 14.14 4.90
CA VAL A 37 -7.67 13.97 3.49
C VAL A 37 -6.86 12.78 2.98
N THR A 38 -7.51 11.94 2.17
CA THR A 38 -6.89 10.83 1.47
C THR A 38 -7.43 10.73 0.06
N PHE A 39 -6.77 9.94 -0.79
CA PHE A 39 -7.22 9.68 -2.14
C PHE A 39 -7.34 8.19 -2.43
N MET A 40 -8.25 7.84 -3.34
CA MET A 40 -8.35 6.49 -3.89
C MET A 40 -7.15 6.20 -4.81
N ILE A 41 -6.42 5.10 -4.55
CA ILE A 41 -5.32 4.63 -5.40
C ILE A 41 -5.85 3.78 -6.56
N GLY A 42 -6.87 2.97 -6.29
CA GLY A 42 -7.55 2.08 -7.24
C GLY A 42 -9.03 2.44 -7.45
N PHE A 43 -9.78 1.52 -8.08
CA PHE A 43 -11.25 1.58 -8.07
C PHE A 43 -11.76 0.88 -6.82
N GLY A 44 -12.52 1.60 -5.99
CA GLY A 44 -12.99 1.07 -4.72
C GLY A 44 -14.36 0.43 -4.85
N PHE A 45 -14.47 -0.83 -4.46
CA PHE A 45 -15.74 -1.38 -4.00
C PHE A 45 -15.92 -0.92 -2.55
N GLY A 46 -16.99 -0.16 -2.30
CA GLY A 46 -17.35 0.27 -0.97
C GLY A 46 -18.69 -0.30 -0.53
N THR A 47 -18.95 -0.21 0.76
CA THR A 47 -20.30 -0.41 1.31
C THR A 47 -20.81 0.87 1.95
N ASP A 48 -22.12 1.02 2.02
CA ASP A 48 -22.74 2.04 2.84
C ASP A 48 -22.73 1.64 4.34
N LEU A 49 -23.41 2.41 5.17
CA LEU A 49 -23.52 2.17 6.62
C LEU A 49 -24.37 0.93 6.97
N ASN A 50 -25.23 0.48 6.05
CA ASN A 50 -26.05 -0.71 6.23
C ASN A 50 -25.32 -1.99 5.80
N GLY A 51 -24.14 -1.85 5.19
CA GLY A 51 -23.36 -2.95 4.63
C GLY A 51 -23.71 -3.30 3.19
N ASP A 52 -24.60 -2.52 2.55
CA ASP A 52 -24.97 -2.71 1.16
C ASP A 52 -23.86 -2.21 0.24
N HIS A 53 -23.59 -2.93 -0.84
CA HIS A 53 -22.61 -2.51 -1.83
C HIS A 53 -23.02 -1.20 -2.50
N LEU A 54 -22.06 -0.31 -2.68
CA LEU A 54 -22.29 0.92 -3.44
C LEU A 54 -22.63 0.59 -4.90
N ALA A 55 -23.70 1.19 -5.40
CA ALA A 55 -24.11 1.07 -6.81
C ALA A 55 -23.09 1.66 -7.77
N GLU A 56 -22.37 2.71 -7.34
CA GLU A 56 -21.29 3.35 -8.09
C GLU A 56 -19.94 3.07 -7.42
N ARG A 57 -18.94 2.69 -8.20
CA ARG A 57 -17.57 2.52 -7.71
C ARG A 57 -16.94 3.87 -7.45
N VAL A 58 -16.22 3.99 -6.34
CA VAL A 58 -15.44 5.22 -6.08
C VAL A 58 -14.28 5.28 -7.08
N PRO A 59 -14.17 6.35 -7.89
CA PRO A 59 -13.17 6.43 -8.93
C PRO A 59 -11.76 6.62 -8.35
N LYS A 60 -10.76 6.12 -9.06
CA LYS A 60 -9.36 6.39 -8.77
C LYS A 60 -9.10 7.90 -8.72
N GLY A 61 -8.35 8.35 -7.71
CA GLY A 61 -8.05 9.76 -7.48
C GLY A 61 -9.20 10.55 -6.82
N ALA A 62 -10.32 9.91 -6.46
CA ALA A 62 -11.35 10.56 -5.68
C ALA A 62 -10.78 11.06 -4.35
N ARG A 63 -11.07 12.32 -4.02
CA ARG A 63 -10.75 12.93 -2.73
C ARG A 63 -11.74 12.46 -1.68
N LEU A 64 -11.23 12.03 -0.54
CA LEU A 64 -11.99 11.48 0.58
C LEU A 64 -11.58 12.17 1.88
N LEU A 65 -12.50 12.24 2.83
CA LEU A 65 -12.16 12.60 4.22
C LEU A 65 -12.21 11.34 5.08
N VAL A 66 -11.13 11.00 5.74
CA VAL A 66 -11.10 9.89 6.71
C VAL A 66 -11.81 10.32 7.98
N LEU A 67 -12.79 9.54 8.42
CA LEU A 67 -13.50 9.84 9.66
C LEU A 67 -12.71 9.30 10.85
N VAL A 68 -12.24 10.23 11.68
CA VAL A 68 -11.58 9.93 12.95
C VAL A 68 -12.46 10.35 14.12
N ASP A 69 -12.34 9.63 15.23
CA ASP A 69 -13.06 9.93 16.47
C ASP A 69 -12.39 11.04 17.29
N SER A 70 -12.84 11.22 18.53
CA SER A 70 -12.34 12.24 19.45
C SER A 70 -10.89 12.08 19.87
N ASP A 71 -10.38 10.85 19.84
CA ASP A 71 -9.00 10.53 20.21
C ASP A 71 -8.07 10.58 18.98
N GLY A 72 -8.64 10.87 17.80
CA GLY A 72 -7.95 10.85 16.52
C GLY A 72 -7.83 9.45 15.94
N GLU A 73 -8.51 8.46 16.53
CA GLU A 73 -8.50 7.09 16.07
C GLU A 73 -9.43 6.92 14.87
N VAL A 74 -8.99 6.10 13.93
CA VAL A 74 -9.67 5.92 12.64
C VAL A 74 -10.85 4.99 12.83
N GLN A 75 -12.02 5.41 12.34
CA GLN A 75 -13.21 4.56 12.37
C GLN A 75 -13.09 3.47 11.30
N ASN A 76 -12.83 2.24 11.72
CA ASN A 76 -12.68 1.09 10.84
C ASN A 76 -13.73 0.02 11.11
N ALA A 77 -14.05 -0.77 10.09
CA ALA A 77 -14.84 -1.99 10.16
C ALA A 77 -14.01 -3.19 9.66
N LYS A 78 -14.27 -4.38 10.22
CA LYS A 78 -13.68 -5.63 9.73
C LYS A 78 -14.67 -6.32 8.81
N GLY A 79 -14.24 -6.63 7.60
CA GLY A 79 -14.99 -7.46 6.66
C GLY A 79 -14.62 -8.94 6.77
N ALA A 80 -15.11 -9.72 5.80
CA ALA A 80 -14.77 -11.13 5.68
C ALA A 80 -13.25 -11.34 5.57
N TYR A 81 -12.77 -12.46 6.13
CA TYR A 81 -11.36 -12.87 6.11
C TYR A 81 -10.39 -11.85 6.74
N GLY A 82 -10.87 -10.97 7.61
CA GLY A 82 -10.03 -9.99 8.31
C GLY A 82 -9.70 -8.74 7.49
N SER A 83 -10.33 -8.55 6.33
CA SER A 83 -10.17 -7.34 5.51
C SER A 83 -10.54 -6.09 6.31
N LEU A 84 -9.71 -5.04 6.25
CA LEU A 84 -9.94 -3.79 6.98
C LEU A 84 -10.60 -2.75 6.06
N TYR A 85 -11.73 -2.20 6.49
CA TYR A 85 -12.43 -1.13 5.79
C TYR A 85 -12.37 0.15 6.62
N THR A 86 -12.00 1.26 6.00
CA THR A 86 -11.94 2.58 6.63
C THR A 86 -13.17 3.38 6.28
N LYS A 87 -13.78 3.99 7.30
CA LYS A 87 -14.92 4.87 7.14
C LYS A 87 -14.47 6.23 6.61
N CYS A 88 -15.01 6.61 5.46
CA CYS A 88 -14.68 7.84 4.75
C CYS A 88 -15.94 8.65 4.44
N LEU A 89 -15.76 9.95 4.19
CA LEU A 89 -16.75 10.80 3.56
C LEU A 89 -16.40 10.97 2.07
N TRP A 90 -17.30 10.54 1.20
CA TRP A 90 -17.21 10.73 -0.25
C TRP A 90 -18.48 11.42 -0.74
N ASN A 91 -18.36 12.58 -1.39
CA ASN A 91 -19.51 13.38 -1.84
C ASN A 91 -20.57 13.55 -0.73
N GLU A 92 -20.13 13.90 0.48
CA GLU A 92 -20.97 14.08 1.68
C GLU A 92 -21.66 12.81 2.21
N LYS A 93 -21.40 11.64 1.62
CA LYS A 93 -21.92 10.35 2.07
C LYS A 93 -20.86 9.59 2.85
N GLU A 94 -21.28 8.99 3.96
CA GLU A 94 -20.42 8.09 4.71
C GLU A 94 -20.38 6.73 4.00
N VAL A 95 -19.16 6.25 3.74
CA VAL A 95 -18.90 4.98 3.05
C VAL A 95 -17.77 4.23 3.75
N PHE A 96 -17.82 2.90 3.73
CA PHE A 96 -16.71 2.05 4.12
C PHE A 96 -15.97 1.60 2.86
N LEU A 97 -14.67 1.91 2.80
CA LEU A 97 -13.81 1.57 1.67
C LEU A 97 -12.68 0.67 2.14
N SER A 98 -12.26 -0.28 1.29
CA SER A 98 -11.09 -1.10 1.57
C SER A 98 -9.88 -0.21 1.89
N SER A 99 -9.25 -0.44 3.04
CA SER A 99 -8.12 0.38 3.49
C SER A 99 -6.93 0.25 2.53
N ASN A 100 -6.82 -0.87 1.81
CA ASN A 100 -5.77 -1.11 0.83
C ASN A 100 -5.92 -0.25 -0.44
N ASP A 101 -7.12 0.25 -0.72
CA ASP A 101 -7.38 1.11 -1.86
C ASP A 101 -7.19 2.61 -1.55
N LEU A 102 -6.86 2.94 -0.29
CA LEU A 102 -6.61 4.29 0.19
C LEU A 102 -5.10 4.55 0.32
N SER A 103 -4.68 5.77 0.05
CA SER A 103 -3.34 6.26 0.39
C SER A 103 -3.13 6.47 1.89
N TYR A 104 -4.21 6.67 2.66
CA TYR A 104 -4.16 6.80 4.11
C TYR A 104 -3.55 5.57 4.79
N ASN A 105 -2.70 5.80 5.78
CA ASN A 105 -1.90 4.79 6.49
C ASN A 105 -0.97 3.95 5.61
N LYS A 106 -0.85 4.23 4.29
CA LYS A 106 0.15 3.59 3.44
C LYS A 106 1.54 3.86 4.02
N LYS A 107 2.31 2.79 4.18
CA LYS A 107 3.71 2.90 4.59
C LYS A 107 4.58 3.23 3.37
N ILE A 108 5.45 4.21 3.55
CA ILE A 108 6.42 4.68 2.56
C ILE A 108 7.74 5.00 3.28
N ARG A 109 8.83 5.16 2.54
CA ARG A 109 10.14 5.46 3.11
C ARG A 109 10.70 6.78 2.63
N VAL A 110 11.50 7.43 3.46
CA VAL A 110 12.25 8.62 3.07
C VAL A 110 13.29 8.25 2.02
N PHE A 111 13.17 8.82 0.83
CA PHE A 111 14.08 8.58 -0.30
C PHE A 111 15.24 9.59 -0.37
N SER A 112 15.05 10.80 0.14
CA SER A 112 16.11 11.81 0.15
C SER A 112 17.32 11.32 0.96
N LYS A 113 18.49 11.18 0.32
CA LYS A 113 19.72 10.64 0.95
C LYS A 113 20.20 11.48 2.13
N SER A 114 19.97 12.79 2.10
CA SER A 114 20.31 13.69 3.21
C SER A 114 19.25 13.70 4.33
N GLY A 115 18.23 12.86 4.25
CA GLY A 115 17.03 12.99 5.07
C GLY A 115 16.13 14.14 4.60
N ILE A 116 15.12 14.44 5.42
CA ILE A 116 14.14 15.51 5.18
C ILE A 116 13.77 16.23 6.46
N LEU A 117 13.32 17.48 6.29
CA LEU A 117 12.76 18.28 7.36
C LEU A 117 11.23 18.27 7.25
N LEU A 118 10.56 18.05 8.38
CA LEU A 118 9.11 18.11 8.51
C LEU A 118 8.66 19.52 8.84
N GLN A 119 7.58 19.96 8.21
CA GLN A 119 7.00 21.29 8.32
C GLN A 119 5.68 21.26 9.09
N GLU A 120 5.37 22.34 9.78
CA GLU A 120 4.10 22.50 10.51
C GLU A 120 2.89 22.60 9.57
N LYS A 121 3.07 23.25 8.41
CA LYS A 121 2.05 23.45 7.37
C LYS A 121 2.57 22.96 6.01
N PRO A 122 1.69 22.63 5.05
CA PRO A 122 2.07 22.20 3.69
C PRO A 122 2.56 23.40 2.85
N ASP A 123 3.69 23.98 3.27
CA ASP A 123 4.27 25.21 2.72
C ASP A 123 5.81 25.14 2.88
N PRO A 124 6.60 25.30 1.78
CA PRO A 124 8.06 25.32 1.81
C PRO A 124 8.67 26.23 2.88
N ASP A 125 8.03 27.36 3.17
CA ASP A 125 8.52 28.40 4.10
C ASP A 125 7.98 28.21 5.52
N SER A 126 7.22 27.14 5.77
CA SER A 126 6.68 26.83 7.08
C SER A 126 7.76 26.51 8.11
N LYS A 127 7.40 26.73 9.39
CA LYS A 127 8.23 26.35 10.53
C LYS A 127 8.57 24.86 10.46
N LYS A 128 9.86 24.56 10.64
CA LYS A 128 10.40 23.20 10.75
C LYS A 128 10.10 22.65 12.15
N ILE A 129 9.55 21.45 12.22
CA ILE A 129 9.09 20.82 13.47
C ILE A 129 9.73 19.46 13.73
N GLY A 130 10.50 18.93 12.79
CA GLY A 130 11.20 17.67 12.95
C GLY A 130 12.07 17.32 11.76
N GLU A 131 12.76 16.20 11.88
CA GLU A 131 13.63 15.64 10.84
C GLU A 131 13.38 14.14 10.74
N LEU A 132 13.51 13.60 9.53
CA LEU A 132 13.50 12.17 9.27
C LEU A 132 14.72 11.80 8.44
N SER A 133 15.44 10.77 8.87
CA SER A 133 16.62 10.27 8.17
C SER A 133 16.24 9.48 6.92
N TYR A 134 17.18 9.34 5.99
CA TYR A 134 17.05 8.47 4.83
C TYR A 134 16.59 7.05 5.21
N ASN A 135 15.76 6.44 4.37
CA ASN A 135 15.20 5.10 4.53
C ASN A 135 14.31 4.90 5.78
N THR A 136 13.95 5.98 6.49
CA THR A 136 12.99 5.89 7.61
C THR A 136 11.61 5.53 7.07
N SER A 137 10.99 4.47 7.62
CA SER A 137 9.60 4.09 7.34
C SER A 137 8.64 5.03 8.04
N VAL A 138 7.65 5.53 7.31
CA VAL A 138 6.60 6.44 7.80
C VAL A 138 5.24 6.04 7.24
N ARG A 139 4.18 6.44 7.93
CA ARG A 139 2.80 6.32 7.46
C ARG A 139 2.33 7.66 6.91
N LEU A 140 1.66 7.63 5.76
CA LEU A 140 0.94 8.78 5.21
C LEU A 140 -0.38 8.96 5.97
N ILE A 141 -0.62 10.15 6.52
CA ILE A 141 -1.76 10.42 7.41
C ILE A 141 -2.58 11.64 6.99
N ASP A 142 -2.18 12.37 5.95
CA ASP A 142 -2.96 13.46 5.35
C ASP A 142 -2.35 13.85 3.99
N GLU A 143 -3.16 14.38 3.08
CA GLU A 143 -2.74 14.77 1.74
C GLU A 143 -3.45 16.04 1.26
N LYS A 144 -2.71 16.97 0.69
CA LYS A 144 -3.33 18.18 0.10
C LYS A 144 -3.85 17.91 -1.31
N GLU A 145 -3.02 17.26 -2.11
CA GLU A 145 -3.31 16.84 -3.49
C GLU A 145 -3.07 15.33 -3.62
N PRO A 146 -3.62 14.66 -4.65
CA PRO A 146 -3.40 13.23 -4.85
C PRO A 146 -1.91 12.86 -4.86
N GLY A 147 -1.54 11.80 -4.16
CA GLY A 147 -0.13 11.38 -4.00
C GLY A 147 0.65 11.01 -5.26
N HIS A 148 0.05 11.09 -6.46
CA HIS A 148 0.78 11.00 -7.73
C HIS A 148 1.38 12.34 -8.18
N ASP A 149 0.94 13.48 -7.64
CA ASP A 149 1.63 14.76 -7.84
C ASP A 149 2.85 14.82 -6.92
N LEU A 150 4.03 14.68 -7.52
CA LEU A 150 5.32 14.73 -6.83
C LEU A 150 5.62 16.10 -6.19
N ARG A 151 4.88 17.14 -6.57
CA ARG A 151 4.98 18.47 -5.95
C ARG A 151 4.04 18.64 -4.77
N ALA A 152 3.10 17.72 -4.58
CA ALA A 152 2.15 17.76 -3.49
C ALA A 152 2.84 17.69 -2.13
N PHE A 153 2.16 18.24 -1.13
CA PHE A 153 2.51 18.04 0.27
C PHE A 153 1.70 16.88 0.86
N VAL A 154 2.42 15.99 1.54
CA VAL A 154 1.85 14.90 2.31
C VAL A 154 2.24 15.06 3.77
N LYS A 155 1.32 14.74 4.67
CA LYS A 155 1.60 14.66 6.10
C LYS A 155 1.95 13.22 6.42
N VAL A 156 3.07 13.03 7.09
CA VAL A 156 3.57 11.71 7.47
C VAL A 156 3.84 11.63 8.95
N THR A 157 3.90 10.42 9.48
CA THR A 157 4.34 10.14 10.85
C THR A 157 5.16 8.87 10.94
N ASN A 158 6.15 8.85 11.83
CA ASN A 158 6.82 7.62 12.27
C ASN A 158 6.34 7.15 13.66
N GLY A 159 5.28 7.77 14.21
CA GLY A 159 4.77 7.53 15.57
C GLY A 159 5.42 8.39 16.65
N ILE A 160 6.57 9.03 16.37
CA ILE A 160 7.27 9.94 17.30
C ILE A 160 7.06 11.39 16.86
N VAL A 161 7.26 11.66 15.57
CA VAL A 161 7.07 12.98 14.97
C VAL A 161 6.13 12.90 13.78
N SER A 162 5.33 13.95 13.61
CA SER A 162 4.35 14.08 12.53
C SER A 162 4.46 15.46 11.90
N GLY A 163 4.44 15.54 10.57
CA GLY A 163 4.51 16.82 9.87
C GLY A 163 4.40 16.69 8.36
N TRP A 164 4.38 17.84 7.69
CA TRP A 164 4.24 17.95 6.25
C TRP A 164 5.60 17.89 5.55
N ALA A 165 5.66 17.25 4.39
CA ALA A 165 6.82 17.24 3.51
C ALA A 165 6.38 17.04 2.06
N ARG A 166 7.27 17.34 1.11
CA ARG A 166 6.99 17.12 -0.32
C ARG A 166 6.96 15.63 -0.64
N ARG A 167 6.00 15.24 -1.49
CA ARG A 167 5.77 13.85 -1.90
C ARG A 167 6.98 13.23 -2.60
N ASP A 168 7.73 14.00 -3.37
CA ASP A 168 8.93 13.53 -4.09
C ASP A 168 10.09 13.09 -3.20
N HIS A 169 10.04 13.40 -1.90
CA HIS A 169 11.03 12.92 -0.94
C HIS A 169 10.79 11.50 -0.44
N PHE A 170 9.69 10.84 -0.84
CA PHE A 170 9.33 9.52 -0.36
C PHE A 170 9.22 8.50 -1.51
N THR A 171 9.43 7.24 -1.18
CA THR A 171 9.14 6.10 -2.06
C THR A 171 7.64 5.94 -2.30
N ASP A 172 7.24 4.95 -3.11
CA ASP A 172 5.83 4.58 -3.33
C ASP A 172 5.35 3.39 -2.47
N GLY A 173 6.24 2.77 -1.69
CA GLY A 173 5.94 1.68 -0.75
C GLY A 173 7.00 1.50 0.34
N ASP A 174 6.78 0.54 1.24
CA ASP A 174 7.64 0.27 2.40
C ASP A 174 8.75 -0.74 2.09
N TYR A 175 9.65 -0.36 1.20
CA TYR A 175 10.83 -1.12 0.85
C TYR A 175 12.07 -0.21 0.87
N ASP A 176 13.27 -0.79 0.85
CA ASP A 176 14.50 -0.01 0.96
C ASP A 176 14.57 1.08 -0.13
N ALA A 177 14.72 2.33 0.31
CA ALA A 177 14.73 3.50 -0.55
C ALA A 177 15.82 3.46 -1.63
N PHE A 178 16.86 2.63 -1.47
CA PHE A 178 17.91 2.42 -2.46
C PHE A 178 17.36 1.90 -3.78
N PHE A 179 16.28 1.12 -3.75
CA PHE A 179 15.67 0.52 -4.94
C PHE A 179 14.63 1.44 -5.60
N TYR A 180 14.24 2.54 -4.95
CA TYR A 180 13.24 3.44 -5.51
C TYR A 180 13.71 4.04 -6.85
N ARG A 181 12.84 3.94 -7.87
CA ARG A 181 13.10 4.36 -9.26
C ARG A 181 14.25 3.63 -9.98
N LYS A 182 14.86 2.60 -9.39
CA LYS A 182 15.85 1.77 -10.09
C LYS A 182 15.15 0.79 -11.03
N PRO A 183 15.54 0.66 -12.30
CA PRO A 183 14.98 -0.35 -13.20
C PRO A 183 15.21 -1.77 -12.67
N LEU A 184 14.27 -2.69 -12.90
CA LEU A 184 14.39 -4.09 -12.44
C LEU A 184 15.71 -4.72 -12.90
N LYS A 185 16.13 -4.47 -14.15
CA LYS A 185 17.43 -4.95 -14.66
C LYS A 185 18.60 -4.62 -13.72
N SER A 186 18.67 -3.37 -13.24
CA SER A 186 19.73 -2.92 -12.34
C SER A 186 19.65 -3.52 -10.93
N VAL A 187 18.46 -3.98 -10.52
CA VAL A 187 18.26 -4.67 -9.24
C VAL A 187 18.81 -6.10 -9.31
N LEU A 188 18.79 -6.72 -10.49
CA LEU A 188 19.22 -8.11 -10.69
C LEU A 188 20.72 -8.23 -11.01
N GLU A 189 21.43 -7.12 -11.15
CA GLU A 189 22.87 -7.12 -11.43
C GLU A 189 23.62 -7.77 -10.26
N ASN A 190 24.40 -8.83 -10.57
CA ASN A 190 25.34 -9.51 -9.66
C ASN A 190 24.76 -10.46 -8.61
N HIS A 191 23.47 -10.79 -8.65
CA HIS A 191 22.88 -11.78 -7.74
C HIS A 191 22.37 -13.02 -8.49
N PRO A 192 22.82 -14.24 -8.12
CA PRO A 192 22.13 -15.46 -8.51
C PRO A 192 20.74 -15.49 -7.87
N ILE A 193 19.75 -15.92 -8.65
CA ILE A 193 18.35 -15.96 -8.24
C ILE A 193 17.90 -17.42 -8.23
N LEU A 194 17.17 -17.79 -7.19
CA LEU A 194 16.59 -19.11 -6.98
C LEU A 194 15.10 -18.96 -6.73
N VAL A 195 14.28 -19.58 -7.56
CA VAL A 195 12.84 -19.65 -7.39
C VAL A 195 12.48 -21.09 -7.06
N LYS A 196 11.76 -21.27 -5.95
CA LYS A 196 11.28 -22.58 -5.50
C LYS A 196 9.78 -22.54 -5.27
N ASP A 197 9.12 -23.57 -5.78
CA ASP A 197 7.73 -23.89 -5.48
C ASP A 197 7.68 -25.37 -5.07
N GLU A 198 7.57 -25.58 -3.75
CA GLU A 198 7.59 -26.91 -3.14
C GLU A 198 6.35 -27.73 -3.50
N GLU A 199 5.19 -27.08 -3.68
CA GLU A 199 3.93 -27.76 -4.02
C GLU A 199 4.03 -28.38 -5.42
N ASN A 200 4.60 -27.64 -6.37
CA ASN A 200 4.79 -28.10 -7.74
C ASN A 200 6.13 -28.83 -7.96
N ARG A 201 6.99 -28.93 -6.93
CA ARG A 201 8.37 -29.45 -7.00
C ARG A 201 9.17 -28.79 -8.12
N LEU A 202 9.10 -27.47 -8.19
CA LEU A 202 9.75 -26.64 -9.18
C LEU A 202 10.93 -25.89 -8.58
N GLU A 203 12.06 -25.91 -9.28
CA GLU A 203 13.24 -25.12 -8.97
C GLU A 203 13.77 -24.46 -10.25
N VAL A 204 13.88 -23.13 -10.26
CA VAL A 204 14.48 -22.36 -11.36
C VAL A 204 15.60 -21.49 -10.80
N THR A 205 16.80 -21.62 -11.37
CA THR A 205 17.97 -20.83 -10.98
C THR A 205 18.54 -20.10 -12.19
N TRP A 206 18.87 -18.82 -12.05
CA TRP A 206 19.58 -18.07 -13.08
C TRP A 206 20.46 -16.98 -12.49
N SER A 207 21.26 -16.33 -13.32
CA SER A 207 22.08 -15.18 -12.92
C SER A 207 22.05 -14.10 -14.00
N GLY A 208 22.06 -12.84 -13.58
CA GLY A 208 22.09 -11.70 -14.48
C GLY A 208 20.76 -11.45 -15.22
N THR A 209 20.85 -10.69 -16.32
CA THR A 209 19.68 -10.12 -17.01
C THR A 209 19.49 -10.62 -18.45
N ASP A 210 20.38 -11.49 -18.94
CA ASP A 210 20.32 -11.98 -20.33
C ASP A 210 19.53 -13.28 -20.48
N PHE A 211 19.17 -13.91 -19.35
CA PHE A 211 18.43 -15.17 -19.26
C PHE A 211 19.04 -16.31 -20.10
N LYS A 212 20.35 -16.27 -20.39
CA LYS A 212 21.02 -17.31 -21.19
C LYS A 212 21.37 -18.53 -20.37
N THR A 213 21.71 -18.33 -19.11
CA THR A 213 22.08 -19.39 -18.17
C THR A 213 20.95 -19.57 -17.16
N VAL A 214 19.99 -20.43 -17.51
CA VAL A 214 18.85 -20.80 -16.67
C VAL A 214 18.88 -22.30 -16.45
N GLU A 215 18.86 -22.72 -15.20
CA GLU A 215 18.71 -24.10 -14.79
C GLU A 215 17.29 -24.31 -14.27
N CYS A 216 16.63 -25.38 -14.71
CA CYS A 216 15.26 -25.69 -14.33
C CYS A 216 15.12 -27.16 -13.98
N LYS A 217 14.47 -27.43 -12.84
CA LYS A 217 14.03 -28.76 -12.44
C LYS A 217 12.54 -28.73 -12.11
N LEU A 218 11.79 -29.64 -12.73
CA LEU A 218 10.38 -29.88 -12.44
C LEU A 218 10.23 -31.35 -12.05
N ARG A 219 9.78 -31.61 -10.82
CA ARG A 219 9.63 -32.97 -10.27
C ARG A 219 10.90 -33.82 -10.47
N GLU A 220 12.07 -33.23 -10.19
CA GLU A 220 13.41 -33.82 -10.37
C GLU A 220 13.87 -34.09 -11.81
N THR A 221 13.03 -33.78 -12.80
CA THR A 221 13.42 -33.84 -14.22
C THR A 221 13.88 -32.47 -14.72
N ILE A 222 14.80 -32.45 -15.68
CA ILE A 222 15.22 -31.21 -16.34
C ILE A 222 14.01 -30.62 -17.07
N CYS A 223 13.85 -29.30 -17.03
CA CYS A 223 12.85 -28.58 -17.82
C CYS A 223 13.49 -27.49 -18.66
N SER A 224 12.75 -27.00 -19.65
CA SER A 224 13.12 -25.80 -20.39
C SER A 224 12.32 -24.60 -19.90
N VAL A 225 12.96 -23.44 -19.88
CA VAL A 225 12.37 -22.18 -19.43
C VAL A 225 12.63 -21.10 -20.45
N GLU A 226 11.56 -20.37 -20.80
CA GLU A 226 11.67 -19.16 -21.62
C GLU A 226 11.31 -17.96 -20.75
N MET A 227 12.25 -17.02 -20.60
CA MET A 227 12.10 -15.86 -19.72
C MET A 227 12.07 -14.55 -20.50
N LYS A 228 11.27 -13.58 -20.05
CA LYS A 228 11.22 -12.23 -20.61
C LYS A 228 10.89 -11.18 -19.56
N PHE A 229 11.42 -9.97 -19.76
CA PHE A 229 10.95 -8.81 -19.02
C PHE A 229 9.56 -8.40 -19.52
N GLY A 230 8.71 -7.93 -18.61
CA GLY A 230 7.41 -7.38 -18.94
C GLY A 230 6.89 -6.43 -17.87
N LYS A 231 5.58 -6.26 -17.83
CA LYS A 231 4.87 -5.50 -16.79
C LYS A 231 3.92 -6.43 -16.06
N ALA A 232 3.85 -6.29 -14.74
CA ALA A 232 3.00 -7.12 -13.89
C ALA A 232 1.55 -7.14 -14.39
N THR A 233 0.95 -8.32 -14.39
CA THR A 233 -0.41 -8.54 -14.89
C THR A 233 -1.46 -8.13 -13.84
N TYR A 234 -1.08 -8.19 -12.56
CA TYR A 234 -1.97 -7.95 -11.42
C TYR A 234 -1.46 -6.81 -10.52
N GLY A 235 -2.38 -5.96 -10.03
CA GLY A 235 -2.08 -4.89 -9.07
C GLY A 235 -1.54 -3.59 -9.70
N GLU A 236 -0.71 -2.85 -8.95
CA GLU A 236 -0.05 -1.65 -9.47
C GLU A 236 0.93 -2.01 -10.60
N THR A 237 0.86 -1.28 -11.73
CA THR A 237 1.72 -1.52 -12.88
C THR A 237 3.19 -1.31 -12.52
N GLN A 238 3.96 -2.40 -12.50
CA GLN A 238 5.39 -2.43 -12.20
C GLN A 238 6.13 -3.34 -13.18
N GLU A 239 7.45 -3.22 -13.24
CA GLU A 239 8.28 -4.17 -14.01
C GLU A 239 8.14 -5.58 -13.42
N ALA A 240 8.16 -6.58 -14.27
CA ALA A 240 8.08 -7.98 -13.88
C ALA A 240 8.97 -8.84 -14.77
N ILE A 241 9.25 -10.06 -14.31
CA ILE A 241 9.82 -11.13 -15.13
C ILE A 241 8.76 -12.21 -15.28
N PHE A 242 8.53 -12.59 -16.54
CA PHE A 242 7.68 -13.70 -16.92
C PHE A 242 8.55 -14.86 -17.32
N PHE A 243 8.15 -16.07 -16.92
CA PHE A 243 8.81 -17.26 -17.38
C PHE A 243 7.84 -18.43 -17.58
N GLU A 244 8.02 -19.11 -18.69
CA GLU A 244 7.20 -20.23 -19.13
C GLU A 244 7.98 -21.52 -18.91
N ILE A 245 7.39 -22.49 -18.22
CA ILE A 245 8.07 -23.72 -17.83
C ILE A 245 7.51 -24.87 -18.64
N LYS A 246 8.38 -25.48 -19.43
CA LYS A 246 8.05 -26.58 -20.34
C LYS A 246 8.73 -27.84 -19.82
N PRO A 247 7.98 -28.89 -19.47
CA PRO A 247 8.54 -30.20 -19.19
C PRO A 247 9.40 -30.67 -20.37
N ASP A 248 10.47 -31.41 -20.09
CA ASP A 248 11.27 -32.01 -21.16
C ASP A 248 10.33 -32.83 -22.08
N GLN A 249 10.45 -32.61 -23.39
CA GLN A 249 9.66 -33.25 -24.46
C GLN A 249 8.24 -32.70 -24.73
N LYS A 250 7.74 -31.66 -24.02
CA LYS A 250 6.48 -30.97 -24.37
C LYS A 250 6.71 -29.65 -25.08
N THR A 251 5.88 -29.36 -26.08
CA THR A 251 5.89 -28.08 -26.82
C THR A 251 5.14 -26.97 -26.08
N SER A 252 4.09 -27.31 -25.33
CA SER A 252 3.33 -26.37 -24.51
C SER A 252 3.92 -26.22 -23.10
N PRO A 253 3.93 -24.99 -22.54
CA PRO A 253 4.32 -24.79 -21.14
C PRO A 253 3.29 -25.43 -20.21
N GLU A 254 3.73 -26.08 -19.13
CA GLU A 254 2.87 -26.56 -18.03
C GLU A 254 2.59 -25.46 -17.01
N PHE A 255 3.51 -24.50 -16.86
CA PHE A 255 3.34 -23.37 -15.94
C PHE A 255 3.70 -22.04 -16.62
N LEU A 256 2.92 -21.01 -16.28
CA LEU A 256 3.21 -19.61 -16.56
C LEU A 256 3.47 -18.92 -15.23
N CYS A 257 4.67 -18.36 -15.08
CA CYS A 257 5.08 -17.74 -13.84
C CYS A 257 5.38 -16.25 -14.01
N GLU A 258 5.08 -15.47 -12.97
CA GLU A 258 5.37 -14.04 -12.86
C GLU A 258 6.09 -13.76 -11.53
N ILE A 259 7.19 -13.00 -11.59
CA ILE A 259 7.79 -12.37 -10.42
C ILE A 259 7.76 -10.87 -10.63
N ARG A 260 7.15 -10.14 -9.70
CA ARG A 260 7.07 -8.68 -9.78
C ARG A 260 8.33 -8.09 -9.18
N LYS A 261 8.66 -6.87 -9.61
CA LYS A 261 9.80 -6.12 -9.08
C LYS A 261 9.76 -6.00 -7.55
N ILE A 262 8.60 -5.78 -6.95
CA ILE A 262 8.49 -5.71 -5.49
C ILE A 262 8.92 -7.02 -4.82
N ASP A 263 8.57 -8.18 -5.39
CA ASP A 263 8.92 -9.49 -4.85
C ASP A 263 10.45 -9.73 -4.92
N PHE A 264 11.13 -9.19 -5.94
CA PHE A 264 12.61 -9.13 -5.96
C PHE A 264 13.18 -8.23 -4.87
N ILE A 265 12.65 -7.01 -4.73
CA ILE A 265 13.13 -6.04 -3.75
C ILE A 265 12.97 -6.58 -2.32
N ASP A 266 11.84 -7.21 -2.01
CA ASP A 266 11.58 -7.78 -0.69
C ASP A 266 12.51 -8.95 -0.38
N SER A 267 12.92 -9.72 -1.39
CA SER A 267 13.86 -10.85 -1.23
C SER A 267 15.26 -10.43 -0.74
N PHE A 268 15.65 -9.16 -0.89
CA PHE A 268 16.92 -8.65 -0.34
C PHE A 268 16.97 -8.65 1.20
N GLN A 269 15.82 -8.80 1.86
CA GLN A 269 15.78 -8.94 3.33
C GLN A 269 16.14 -10.36 3.78
N PHE A 270 16.11 -11.33 2.86
CA PHE A 270 16.24 -12.76 3.15
C PHE A 270 17.33 -13.41 2.28
N VAL A 271 18.40 -12.67 1.98
CA VAL A 271 19.52 -13.20 1.18
C VAL A 271 20.23 -14.31 1.96
N GLU A 272 20.13 -15.52 1.45
CA GLU A 272 20.84 -16.69 1.97
C GLU A 272 21.87 -17.15 0.95
N GLU A 273 23.08 -17.48 1.39
CA GLU A 273 24.16 -17.97 0.53
C GLU A 273 24.45 -17.09 -0.71
N ASN A 274 24.26 -15.78 -0.57
CA ASN A 274 24.40 -14.79 -1.65
C ASN A 274 23.40 -15.00 -2.82
N ARG A 275 22.27 -15.66 -2.58
CA ARG A 275 21.19 -15.89 -3.55
C ARG A 275 19.94 -15.12 -3.16
N LEU A 276 19.28 -14.53 -4.15
CA LEU A 276 17.94 -13.97 -3.98
C LEU A 276 16.90 -15.06 -4.18
N SER A 277 15.91 -15.11 -3.28
CA SER A 277 14.80 -16.06 -3.36
C SER A 277 13.45 -15.35 -3.43
N PRO A 278 13.14 -14.68 -4.55
CA PRO A 278 11.87 -13.96 -4.70
C PRO A 278 10.70 -14.92 -4.80
N PHE A 279 9.52 -14.45 -4.37
CA PHE A 279 8.28 -15.17 -4.56
C PHE A 279 7.86 -15.13 -6.03
N ALA A 280 7.47 -16.28 -6.60
CA ALA A 280 6.95 -16.39 -7.95
C ALA A 280 5.50 -16.85 -7.92
N TYR A 281 4.64 -16.15 -8.65
CA TYR A 281 3.25 -16.56 -8.89
C TYR A 281 3.23 -17.47 -10.10
N CYS A 282 2.96 -18.75 -9.92
CA CYS A 282 2.88 -19.73 -11.01
C CYS A 282 1.46 -20.26 -11.19
N GLU A 283 0.93 -20.14 -12.40
CA GLU A 283 -0.36 -20.69 -12.80
C GLU A 283 -0.14 -21.90 -13.70
N ARG A 284 -0.86 -23.00 -13.43
CA ARG A 284 -0.83 -24.19 -14.28
C ARG A 284 -1.64 -23.94 -15.54
N THR A 285 -1.06 -24.21 -16.70
CA THR A 285 -1.80 -24.17 -17.96
C THR A 285 -2.72 -25.38 -18.02
N MET A 286 -3.99 -25.18 -18.37
CA MET A 286 -4.86 -26.30 -18.72
C MET A 286 -4.39 -26.83 -20.07
N SER A 287 -3.71 -27.97 -20.09
CA SER A 287 -3.49 -28.73 -21.32
C SER A 287 -4.84 -29.24 -21.81
N SER A 288 -5.17 -28.95 -23.07
CA SER A 288 -6.36 -29.43 -23.79
C SER A 288 -6.36 -30.95 -24.07
N ASP A 289 -5.71 -31.76 -23.23
CA ASP A 289 -5.54 -33.20 -23.43
C ASP A 289 -6.45 -34.04 -22.51
N THR A 290 -7.46 -33.43 -21.90
CA THR A 290 -8.60 -34.16 -21.30
C THR A 290 -9.86 -33.87 -22.11
N GLU A 291 -9.93 -34.45 -23.31
CA GLU A 291 -11.20 -34.99 -23.78
C GLU A 291 -11.47 -36.23 -22.92
N GLU A 292 -12.17 -36.04 -21.79
CA GLU A 292 -12.82 -37.16 -21.13
C GLU A 292 -13.94 -37.64 -22.05
N ASP A 293 -13.72 -38.85 -22.54
CA ASP A 293 -14.64 -39.75 -23.22
C ASP A 293 -15.83 -40.01 -22.28
N ASP A 294 -16.81 -39.11 -22.29
CA ASP A 294 -18.07 -39.28 -21.56
C ASP A 294 -19.01 -40.14 -22.41
N SER A 295 -18.59 -41.39 -22.65
CA SER A 295 -19.48 -42.48 -23.04
C SER A 295 -19.91 -43.24 -21.79
N PHE A 296 -21.03 -42.82 -21.20
CA PHE A 296 -21.78 -43.65 -20.28
C PHE A 296 -23.16 -43.96 -20.89
N GLU A 297 -23.31 -45.23 -21.30
CA GLU A 297 -24.59 -45.96 -21.25
C GLU A 297 -25.07 -46.12 -19.79
#